data_AF-A0A952V2W6-F1
#
_entry.id   AF-A0A952V2W6-F1
#
_cell.length_a   1.000
_cell.length_b   1.000
_cell.length_c   1.000
_cell.angle_alpha   90.00
_cell.angle_beta   90.00
_cell.angle_gamma   90.00
#
_symmetry.space_group_name_H-M   'P 1'
#
loop_
_entity.id
_entity.type
_entity.pdbx_description
1 polymer ?
#
loop_
_entity_poly.entity_id
_entity_poly.type
_entity_poly.pdbx_seq_one_letter_code
_entity_poly.pdbx_strand_id
1 'polypeptide(L)'
;MKKEVLTRPFPPELVKQRQGQGGKMLSYVETHAVISRLNEGCDAWSFEIIEHQILDEEVVVIGKLTADGVTKMAFGGSAITRDRDGRAVSIADDAKASASDCLKKAASLLGIALELYGAGAAETTFAQPSARAPAPASANDRLTGKQYSAIQSVARRRNIGRDLLAHMLDERFNKTEIGHLSRREASSILSELTGSNGAG
;
A
#
# COMPACT_ATOMS: atom_id res chain seq x y z
N MET A 1 -18.92 -23.95 13.49
CA MET A 1 -18.58 -22.54 13.17
C MET A 1 -19.53 -21.56 13.87
N LYS A 2 -18.99 -20.75 14.78
CA LYS A 2 -19.67 -19.73 15.60
C LYS A 2 -19.60 -18.37 14.91
N LYS A 3 -20.62 -18.02 14.14
CA LYS A 3 -20.61 -16.81 13.29
C LYS A 3 -20.46 -15.53 14.12
N GLU A 4 -21.13 -15.45 15.26
CA GLU A 4 -21.08 -14.34 16.21
C GLU A 4 -19.66 -14.07 16.72
N VAL A 5 -18.84 -15.11 16.90
CA VAL A 5 -17.43 -14.95 17.22
C VAL A 5 -16.70 -14.38 16.02
N LEU A 6 -16.80 -15.02 14.85
CA LEU A 6 -16.04 -14.64 13.66
C LEU A 6 -16.33 -13.20 13.21
N THR A 7 -17.58 -12.74 13.28
CA THR A 7 -18.00 -11.43 12.75
C THR A 7 -17.96 -10.30 13.77
N ARG A 8 -17.69 -10.54 15.06
CA ARG A 8 -17.66 -9.44 16.04
C ARG A 8 -16.50 -8.47 15.72
N PRO A 9 -16.70 -7.16 15.88
CA PRO A 9 -15.61 -6.19 15.69
C PRO A 9 -14.39 -6.53 16.54
N PHE A 10 -13.18 -6.29 16.02
CA PHE A 10 -11.99 -6.33 16.86
C PHE A 10 -11.96 -5.15 17.84
N PRO A 11 -11.46 -5.37 19.07
CA PRO A 11 -11.16 -4.28 20.00
C PRO A 11 -10.23 -3.24 19.35
N PRO A 12 -10.45 -1.92 19.55
CA PRO A 12 -9.66 -0.87 18.92
C PRO A 12 -8.14 -0.99 19.13
N GLU A 13 -7.70 -1.53 20.27
CA GLU A 13 -6.29 -1.76 20.62
C GLU A 13 -5.59 -2.82 19.74
N LEU A 14 -6.37 -3.70 19.10
CA LEU A 14 -5.85 -4.68 18.14
C LEU A 14 -5.86 -4.13 16.70
N VAL A 15 -6.54 -3.01 16.45
CA VAL A 15 -6.61 -2.36 15.15
C VAL A 15 -5.40 -1.44 15.00
N LYS A 16 -4.50 -1.82 14.10
CA LYS A 16 -3.33 -1.03 13.72
C LYS A 16 -3.57 -0.28 12.44
N GLN A 17 -2.73 0.72 12.18
CA GLN A 17 -2.76 1.47 10.93
C GLN A 17 -1.41 1.38 10.23
N ARG A 18 -1.45 1.27 8.90
CA ARG A 18 -0.27 1.35 8.03
C ARG A 18 -0.51 2.33 6.91
N GLN A 19 0.57 2.94 6.41
CA GLN A 19 0.49 3.74 5.20
C GLN A 19 0.31 2.81 4.00
N GLY A 20 -0.78 2.98 3.27
CA GLY A 20 -1.08 2.31 2.01
C GLY A 20 -0.66 3.14 0.79
N GLN A 21 -1.10 2.69 -0.39
CA GLN A 21 -0.85 3.39 -1.64
C GLN A 21 -1.54 4.77 -1.66
N GLY A 22 -0.91 5.74 -2.31
CA GLY A 22 -1.43 7.11 -2.41
C GLY A 22 -1.47 7.87 -1.08
N GLY A 23 -0.72 7.43 -0.06
CA GLY A 23 -0.66 8.09 1.25
C GLY A 23 -1.87 7.85 2.15
N LYS A 24 -2.82 6.99 1.73
CA LYS A 24 -3.97 6.61 2.55
C LYS A 24 -3.53 5.78 3.76
N MET A 25 -4.14 6.01 4.92
CA MET A 25 -3.95 5.12 6.07
C MET A 25 -4.93 3.95 5.96
N LEU A 26 -4.42 2.74 6.09
CA LEU A 26 -5.20 1.51 6.05
C LEU A 26 -5.19 0.87 7.43
N SER A 27 -6.39 0.61 7.95
CA SER A 27 -6.58 -0.14 9.19
C SER A 27 -6.41 -1.64 8.94
N TYR A 28 -5.74 -2.34 9.85
CA TYR A 28 -5.52 -3.77 9.77
C TYR A 28 -5.39 -4.40 11.16
N VAL A 29 -5.57 -5.71 11.24
CA VAL A 29 -5.25 -6.51 12.42
C VAL A 29 -4.06 -7.42 12.11
N GLU A 30 -3.25 -7.70 13.14
CA GLU A 30 -2.12 -8.61 13.03
C GLU A 30 -2.59 -10.05 12.78
N THR A 31 -1.76 -10.84 12.10
CA THR A 31 -2.09 -12.23 11.73
C THR A 31 -2.45 -13.09 12.95
N HIS A 32 -1.76 -12.90 14.08
CA HIS A 32 -2.07 -13.65 15.31
C HIS A 32 -3.50 -13.39 15.82
N ALA A 33 -4.04 -12.18 15.65
CA ALA A 33 -5.40 -11.87 16.08
C ALA A 33 -6.45 -12.59 15.20
N VAL A 34 -6.18 -12.72 13.90
CA VAL A 34 -7.01 -13.52 12.98
C VAL A 34 -6.94 -15.01 13.31
N ILE A 35 -5.74 -15.54 13.60
CA ILE A 35 -5.55 -16.92 14.03
C ILE A 35 -6.32 -17.20 15.32
N SER A 36 -6.20 -16.33 16.33
CA SER A 36 -6.96 -16.46 17.59
C SER A 36 -8.46 -16.46 17.34
N ARG A 37 -8.94 -15.63 16.40
CA ARG A 37 -10.36 -15.58 16.05
C ARG A 37 -10.84 -16.87 15.37
N LEU A 38 -10.03 -17.45 14.48
CA LEU A 38 -10.32 -18.73 13.84
C LEU A 38 -10.34 -19.87 14.89
N ASN A 39 -9.38 -19.88 15.81
CA ASN A 39 -9.32 -20.87 16.90
C ASN A 39 -10.54 -20.79 17.85
N GLU A 40 -11.07 -19.59 18.09
CA GLU A 40 -12.23 -19.40 18.96
C GLU A 40 -13.55 -19.72 18.24
N GLY A 41 -13.66 -19.33 16.96
CA GLY A 41 -14.90 -19.37 16.19
C GLY A 41 -15.12 -20.63 15.36
N CYS A 42 -14.09 -21.45 15.16
CA CYS A 42 -14.17 -22.69 14.38
C CYS A 42 -13.80 -23.90 15.24
N ASP A 43 -14.43 -25.05 14.98
CA ASP A 43 -14.08 -26.29 15.66
C ASP A 43 -12.80 -26.90 15.06
N ALA A 44 -12.64 -26.76 13.74
CA ALA A 44 -11.41 -27.08 13.02
C ALA A 44 -11.19 -26.13 11.83
N TRP A 45 -9.94 -25.76 11.59
CA TRP A 45 -9.55 -25.06 10.38
C TRP A 45 -8.15 -25.45 9.90
N SER A 46 -7.93 -25.31 8.61
CA SER A 46 -6.63 -25.48 7.96
C SER A 46 -6.39 -24.37 6.94
N PHE A 47 -5.12 -24.06 6.70
CA PHE A 47 -4.70 -23.14 5.66
C PHE A 47 -3.59 -23.77 4.84
N GLU A 48 -3.76 -23.77 3.53
CA GLU A 48 -2.84 -24.35 2.55
C GLU A 48 -2.38 -23.26 1.57
N ILE A 49 -1.08 -23.21 1.31
CA ILE A 49 -0.54 -22.45 0.17
C ILE A 49 -0.73 -23.31 -1.06
N ILE A 50 -1.60 -22.87 -1.97
CA ILE A 50 -1.91 -23.58 -3.22
C ILE A 50 -0.87 -23.24 -4.28
N GLU A 51 -0.50 -21.97 -4.36
CA GLU A 51 0.48 -21.47 -5.32
C GLU A 51 1.22 -20.29 -4.72
N HIS A 52 2.49 -20.12 -5.10
CA HIS A 52 3.24 -18.90 -4.87
C HIS A 52 4.07 -18.56 -6.10
N GLN A 53 4.19 -17.27 -6.38
CA GLN A 53 5.01 -16.73 -7.46
C GLN A 53 5.92 -15.64 -6.89
N ILE A 54 7.20 -15.71 -7.21
CA ILE A 54 8.17 -14.65 -6.94
C ILE A 54 8.31 -13.88 -8.24
N LEU A 55 7.77 -12.66 -8.27
CA LEU A 55 7.89 -11.73 -9.38
C LEU A 55 9.06 -10.78 -9.14
N ASP A 56 9.34 -9.89 -10.09
CA ASP A 56 10.45 -8.94 -9.96
C ASP A 56 10.29 -8.04 -8.73
N GLU A 57 9.09 -7.51 -8.47
CA GLU A 57 8.85 -6.50 -7.44
C GLU A 57 8.03 -7.00 -6.24
N GLU A 58 7.41 -8.17 -6.33
CA GLU A 58 6.54 -8.69 -5.28
C GLU A 58 6.50 -10.22 -5.25
N VAL A 59 6.11 -10.76 -4.10
CA VAL A 59 5.71 -12.15 -3.95
C VAL A 59 4.19 -12.20 -3.89
N VAL A 60 3.59 -13.12 -4.64
CA VAL A 60 2.14 -13.36 -4.66
C VAL A 60 1.88 -14.79 -4.19
N VAL A 61 0.91 -14.96 -3.29
CA VAL A 61 0.48 -16.26 -2.75
C VAL A 61 -1.01 -16.44 -3.00
N ILE A 62 -1.39 -17.62 -3.49
CA ILE A 62 -2.78 -18.10 -3.50
C ILE A 62 -2.92 -19.10 -2.37
N GLY A 63 -3.80 -18.80 -1.43
CA GLY A 63 -4.06 -19.65 -0.27
C GLY A 63 -5.51 -20.10 -0.19
N LYS A 64 -5.71 -21.27 0.41
CA LYS A 64 -7.00 -21.89 0.65
C LYS A 64 -7.20 -22.06 2.15
N LEU A 65 -8.19 -21.37 2.70
CA LEU A 65 -8.65 -21.52 4.07
C LEU A 65 -9.88 -22.43 4.08
N THR A 66 -9.80 -23.53 4.82
CA THR A 66 -10.93 -24.42 5.08
C THR A 66 -11.25 -24.36 6.56
N ALA A 67 -12.49 -23.99 6.92
CA ALA A 67 -12.93 -23.91 8.31
C ALA A 67 -14.32 -24.54 8.44
N ASP A 68 -14.46 -25.56 9.30
CA ASP A 68 -15.71 -26.30 9.53
C ASP A 68 -16.45 -26.68 8.24
N GLY A 69 -15.71 -27.18 7.23
CA GLY A 69 -16.26 -27.59 5.93
C GLY A 69 -16.49 -26.45 4.91
N VAL A 70 -16.32 -25.19 5.31
CA VAL A 70 -16.42 -24.04 4.39
C VAL A 70 -15.02 -23.68 3.87
N THR A 71 -14.88 -23.62 2.54
CA THR A 71 -13.62 -23.25 1.89
C THR A 71 -13.70 -21.84 1.29
N LYS A 72 -12.65 -21.04 1.52
CA LYS A 72 -12.43 -19.72 0.91
C LYS A 72 -11.01 -19.64 0.37
N MET A 73 -10.86 -19.03 -0.80
CA MET A 73 -9.57 -18.75 -1.40
C MET A 73 -9.37 -17.25 -1.53
N ALA A 74 -8.12 -16.83 -1.41
CA ALA A 74 -7.73 -15.45 -1.60
C ALA A 74 -6.30 -15.35 -2.13
N PHE A 75 -5.94 -14.15 -2.55
CA PHE A 75 -4.57 -13.76 -2.80
C PHE A 75 -4.01 -13.05 -1.58
N GLY A 76 -2.70 -13.15 -1.38
CA GLY A 76 -1.92 -12.28 -0.53
C GLY A 76 -0.64 -11.88 -1.24
N GLY A 77 -0.08 -10.73 -0.85
CA GLY A 77 1.11 -10.21 -1.49
C GLY A 77 2.02 -9.43 -0.56
N SER A 78 3.28 -9.37 -0.92
CA SER A 78 4.30 -8.56 -0.27
C SER A 78 5.26 -8.03 -1.32
N ALA A 79 5.48 -6.71 -1.32
CA ALA A 79 6.56 -6.13 -2.10
C ALA A 79 7.89 -6.74 -1.63
N ILE A 80 8.80 -7.00 -2.58
CA ILE A 80 10.12 -7.53 -2.26
C ILE A 80 10.89 -6.46 -1.52
N THR A 81 11.33 -6.81 -0.30
CA THR A 81 12.14 -5.91 0.50
C THR A 81 13.53 -5.83 -0.12
N ARG A 82 13.94 -4.64 -0.57
CA ARG A 82 15.25 -4.40 -1.19
C ARG A 82 16.19 -3.57 -0.31
N ASP A 83 17.47 -3.87 -0.36
CA ASP A 83 18.53 -3.07 0.25
C ASP A 83 18.80 -1.79 -0.56
N ARG A 84 19.80 -1.00 -0.12
CA ARG A 84 20.18 0.25 -0.81
C ARG A 84 20.75 0.03 -2.22
N ASP A 85 21.24 -1.18 -2.50
CA ASP A 85 21.83 -1.58 -3.77
C ASP A 85 20.78 -2.24 -4.71
N GLY A 86 19.51 -2.32 -4.28
CA GLY A 86 18.42 -2.92 -5.04
C GLY A 86 18.35 -4.44 -4.93
N ARG A 87 19.17 -5.08 -4.08
CA ARG A 87 19.16 -6.53 -3.88
C ARG A 87 18.03 -6.93 -2.94
N ALA A 88 17.38 -8.05 -3.23
CA ALA A 88 16.38 -8.61 -2.33
C ALA A 88 17.02 -8.97 -0.97
N VAL A 89 16.43 -8.50 0.11
CA VAL A 89 16.90 -8.74 1.49
C VAL A 89 16.55 -10.15 1.92
N SER A 90 15.28 -10.54 1.80
CA SER A 90 14.80 -11.86 2.22
C SER A 90 13.48 -12.21 1.54
N ILE A 91 13.58 -12.93 0.41
CA ILE A 91 12.40 -13.46 -0.29
C ILE A 91 11.58 -14.39 0.62
N ALA A 92 12.24 -15.10 1.55
CA ALA A 92 11.56 -15.96 2.51
C ALA A 92 10.63 -15.17 3.44
N ASP A 93 11.03 -13.98 3.89
CA ASP A 93 10.19 -13.17 4.76
C ASP A 93 9.07 -12.49 3.97
N ASP A 94 9.33 -12.08 2.73
CA ASP A 94 8.30 -11.56 1.83
C ASP A 94 7.26 -12.66 1.48
N ALA A 95 7.68 -13.91 1.32
CA ALA A 95 6.77 -15.05 1.13
C ALA A 95 5.91 -15.33 2.38
N LYS A 96 6.50 -15.27 3.59
CA LYS A 96 5.75 -15.40 4.86
C LYS A 96 4.76 -14.25 5.04
N ALA A 97 5.14 -13.04 4.68
CA ALA A 97 4.27 -11.87 4.72
C ALA A 97 3.09 -12.02 3.74
N SER A 98 3.36 -12.48 2.52
CA SER A 98 2.33 -12.76 1.50
C SER A 98 1.35 -13.84 1.95
N ALA A 99 1.86 -14.93 2.54
CA ALA A 99 1.01 -15.99 3.11
C ALA A 99 0.14 -15.48 4.27
N SER A 100 0.70 -14.63 5.13
CA SER A 100 -0.04 -13.98 6.22
C SER A 100 -1.16 -13.07 5.71
N ASP A 101 -0.88 -12.27 4.68
CA ASP A 101 -1.87 -11.40 4.06
C ASP A 101 -2.99 -12.22 3.39
N CYS A 102 -2.61 -13.31 2.72
CA CYS A 102 -3.54 -14.25 2.12
C CYS A 102 -4.49 -14.88 3.15
N LEU A 103 -3.96 -15.35 4.29
CA LEU A 103 -4.75 -15.90 5.38
C LEU A 103 -5.77 -14.87 5.88
N LYS A 104 -5.31 -13.64 6.17
CA LYS A 104 -6.19 -12.56 6.64
C LYS A 104 -7.28 -12.25 5.62
N LYS A 105 -6.95 -12.23 4.32
CA LYS A 105 -7.92 -11.96 3.27
C LYS A 105 -8.93 -13.10 3.08
N ALA A 106 -8.50 -14.35 3.13
CA ALA A 106 -9.39 -15.50 3.08
C ALA A 106 -10.33 -15.53 4.30
N ALA A 107 -9.80 -15.24 5.49
CA ALA A 107 -10.57 -15.16 6.73
C ALA A 107 -11.61 -14.03 6.70
N SER A 108 -11.35 -12.91 6.01
CA SER A 108 -12.34 -11.85 5.85
C SER A 108 -13.59 -12.29 5.10
N LEU A 109 -13.49 -13.30 4.22
CA LEU A 109 -14.63 -13.89 3.51
C LEU A 109 -15.51 -14.77 4.43
N LEU A 110 -15.04 -15.09 5.63
CA LEU A 110 -15.83 -15.68 6.71
C LEU A 110 -16.37 -14.62 7.70
N GLY A 111 -16.06 -13.35 7.46
CA GLY A 111 -16.51 -12.21 8.28
C GLY A 111 -15.50 -11.68 9.29
N ILE A 112 -14.31 -12.28 9.40
CA ILE A 112 -13.27 -11.82 10.33
C ILE A 112 -12.68 -10.50 9.86
N ALA A 113 -12.69 -9.47 10.72
CA ALA A 113 -12.17 -8.14 10.41
C ALA A 113 -12.84 -7.47 9.19
N LEU A 114 -14.05 -7.91 8.82
CA LEU A 114 -14.76 -7.38 7.66
C LEU A 114 -15.13 -5.90 7.85
N GLU A 115 -15.34 -5.47 9.10
CA GLU A 115 -15.60 -4.08 9.48
C GLU A 115 -14.47 -3.12 9.08
N LEU A 116 -13.24 -3.61 8.90
CA LEU A 116 -12.08 -2.80 8.49
C LEU A 116 -12.10 -2.43 7.00
N TYR A 117 -12.94 -3.08 6.18
CA TYR A 117 -13.03 -2.86 4.74
C TYR A 117 -14.20 -1.94 4.33
N GLY A 118 -15.11 -1.62 5.26
CA GLY A 118 -16.27 -0.75 5.00
C GLY A 118 -15.93 0.74 5.11
N ALA A 119 -16.75 1.60 4.48
CA ALA A 119 -16.59 3.06 4.48
C ALA A 119 -16.63 3.74 5.88
N GLY A 120 -16.91 2.98 6.95
CA GLY A 120 -16.84 3.40 8.34
C GLY A 120 -15.55 3.01 9.07
N ALA A 121 -14.62 2.31 8.42
CA ALA A 121 -13.25 2.15 8.91
C ALA A 121 -12.62 3.53 8.84
N ALA A 122 -12.76 4.30 9.93
CA ALA A 122 -12.46 5.72 10.03
C ALA A 122 -11.37 6.12 9.03
N GLU A 123 -11.80 6.78 7.95
CA GLU A 123 -10.96 7.79 7.33
C GLU A 123 -10.71 8.81 8.44
N THR A 124 -9.74 8.53 9.30
CA THR A 124 -9.07 9.57 10.07
C THR A 124 -8.32 10.35 9.01
N THR A 125 -9.07 11.17 8.27
CA THR A 125 -8.56 12.41 7.74
C THR A 125 -8.04 13.09 8.98
N PHE A 126 -6.74 12.99 9.22
CA PHE A 126 -6.08 13.92 10.12
C PHE A 126 -6.60 15.27 9.67
N ALA A 127 -7.32 15.94 10.57
CA ALA A 127 -7.78 17.30 10.32
C ALA A 127 -6.57 18.02 9.76
N GLN A 128 -6.65 18.40 8.48
CA GLN A 128 -5.74 19.39 7.96
C GLN A 128 -5.83 20.53 8.97
N PRO A 129 -4.71 20.96 9.60
CA PRO A 129 -4.76 22.15 10.41
C PRO A 129 -5.43 23.20 9.55
N SER A 130 -6.54 23.76 10.07
CA SER A 130 -7.33 24.77 9.39
C SER A 130 -6.39 25.74 8.69
N ALA A 131 -6.71 26.06 7.43
CA ALA A 131 -5.96 26.97 6.60
C ALA A 131 -5.58 28.22 7.40
N ARG A 132 -4.35 28.23 7.93
CA ARG A 132 -3.75 29.42 8.48
C ARG A 132 -3.15 30.13 7.28
N ALA A 133 -3.50 31.40 7.16
CA ALA A 133 -2.99 32.34 6.19
C ALA A 133 -1.45 32.20 6.02
N PRO A 134 -0.90 32.51 4.84
CA PRO A 134 0.39 32.00 4.39
C PRO A 134 1.52 32.53 5.29
N ALA A 135 2.22 31.61 5.94
CA ALA A 135 3.51 31.89 6.55
C ALA A 135 4.62 31.70 5.50
N PRO A 136 5.70 32.50 5.56
CA PRO A 136 6.71 32.54 4.52
C PRO A 136 7.48 31.21 4.43
N ALA A 137 7.94 30.90 3.21
CA ALA A 137 8.62 29.66 2.85
C ALA A 137 9.74 29.32 3.83
N SER A 138 9.63 28.16 4.50
CA SER A 138 10.70 27.64 5.35
C SER A 138 11.58 26.66 4.56
N ALA A 139 12.86 26.68 4.90
CA ALA A 139 13.99 26.08 4.18
C ALA A 139 14.00 24.53 4.10
N ASN A 140 12.88 23.85 4.30
CA ASN A 140 12.81 22.38 4.34
C ASN A 140 11.83 21.75 3.31
N ASP A 141 11.36 22.54 2.35
CA ASP A 141 10.52 22.05 1.23
C ASP A 141 11.36 21.47 0.07
N ARG A 142 12.53 20.89 0.38
CA ARG A 142 13.40 20.26 -0.63
C ARG A 142 12.79 18.97 -1.15
N LEU A 143 12.87 18.78 -2.47
CA LEU A 143 12.57 17.54 -3.19
C LEU A 143 13.20 16.32 -2.50
N THR A 144 12.44 15.24 -2.37
CA THR A 144 12.97 13.97 -1.85
C THR A 144 13.65 13.15 -2.96
N GLY A 145 14.67 12.36 -2.60
CA GLY A 145 15.34 11.47 -3.57
C GLY A 145 14.39 10.48 -4.25
N LYS A 146 13.34 10.02 -3.54
CA LYS A 146 12.28 9.17 -4.12
C LYS A 146 11.52 9.88 -5.24
N GLN A 147 11.16 11.16 -5.04
CA GLN A 147 10.45 11.95 -6.04
C GLN A 147 11.34 12.26 -7.25
N TYR A 148 12.63 12.55 -7.02
CA TYR A 148 13.61 12.75 -8.10
C TYR A 148 13.69 11.51 -9.01
N SER A 149 13.91 10.33 -8.42
CA SER A 149 13.99 9.08 -9.17
C SER A 149 12.67 8.73 -9.86
N ALA A 150 11.52 9.03 -9.24
CA ALA A 150 10.22 8.80 -9.85
C ALA A 150 10.01 9.65 -11.12
N ILE A 151 10.34 10.95 -11.08
CA ILE A 151 10.23 11.85 -12.24
C ILE A 151 11.13 11.36 -13.37
N GLN A 152 12.38 10.99 -13.06
CA GLN A 152 13.31 10.44 -14.06
C GLN A 152 12.81 9.13 -14.69
N SER A 153 12.29 8.22 -13.87
CA SER A 153 11.74 6.94 -14.35
C SER A 153 10.54 7.14 -15.29
N VAL A 154 9.63 8.05 -14.94
CA VAL A 154 8.46 8.33 -15.78
C VAL A 154 8.85 9.07 -17.07
N ALA A 155 9.75 10.06 -16.99
CA ALA A 155 10.25 10.77 -18.17
C ALA A 155 10.92 9.79 -19.16
N ARG A 156 11.78 8.89 -18.66
CA ARG A 156 12.41 7.85 -19.49
C ARG A 156 11.40 6.90 -20.12
N ARG A 157 10.41 6.43 -19.35
CA ARG A 157 9.35 5.53 -19.87
C ARG A 157 8.50 6.18 -20.96
N ARG A 158 8.28 7.49 -20.87
CA ARG A 158 7.51 8.26 -21.87
C ARG A 158 8.37 8.85 -22.99
N ASN A 159 9.65 8.47 -23.07
CA ASN A 159 10.61 9.02 -24.02
C ASN A 159 10.68 10.56 -24.02
N ILE A 160 10.44 11.17 -22.85
CA ILE A 160 10.53 12.62 -22.67
C ILE A 160 12.01 12.96 -22.52
N GLY A 161 12.56 13.59 -23.55
CA GLY A 161 13.94 14.07 -23.57
C GLY A 161 14.19 15.16 -22.52
N ARG A 162 15.47 15.36 -22.19
CA ARG A 162 15.90 16.35 -21.18
C ARG A 162 15.40 17.76 -21.49
N ASP A 163 15.45 18.17 -22.75
CA ASP A 163 15.07 19.53 -23.17
C ASP A 163 13.57 19.77 -23.04
N LEU A 164 12.75 18.77 -23.41
CA LEU A 164 11.31 18.82 -23.24
C LEU A 164 10.93 18.83 -21.75
N LEU A 165 11.59 18.02 -20.93
CA LEU A 165 11.35 18.04 -19.48
C LEU A 165 11.75 19.39 -18.87
N ALA A 166 12.89 19.97 -19.26
CA ALA A 166 13.30 21.28 -18.79
C ALA A 166 12.30 22.37 -19.17
N HIS A 167 11.77 22.34 -20.40
CA HIS A 167 10.72 23.26 -20.84
C HIS A 167 9.43 23.12 -20.03
N MET A 168 8.97 21.88 -19.76
CA MET A 168 7.79 21.61 -18.93
C MET A 168 7.93 22.08 -17.48
N LEU A 169 9.16 22.09 -16.94
CA LEU A 169 9.44 22.61 -15.60
C LEU A 169 9.52 24.15 -15.61
N ASP A 170 10.09 24.72 -16.65
CA ASP A 170 10.26 26.17 -16.81
C ASP A 170 8.92 26.87 -16.96
N GLU A 171 8.05 26.39 -17.87
CA GLU A 171 6.72 26.95 -18.08
C GLU A 171 5.85 26.98 -16.81
N ARG A 172 6.05 26.00 -15.92
CA ARG A 172 5.12 25.77 -14.80
C ARG A 172 5.64 26.24 -13.46
N PHE A 173 6.94 26.16 -13.25
CA PHE A 173 7.58 26.44 -11.97
C PHE A 173 8.72 27.45 -12.09
N ASN A 174 9.00 27.95 -13.30
CA ASN A 174 10.13 28.83 -13.62
C ASN A 174 11.47 28.20 -13.16
N LYS A 175 11.62 26.89 -13.42
CA LYS A 175 12.76 26.05 -13.01
C LYS A 175 13.16 25.14 -14.15
N THR A 176 14.44 24.99 -14.38
CA THR A 176 14.96 24.17 -15.49
C THR A 176 15.46 22.79 -15.05
N GLU A 177 15.60 22.56 -13.74
CA GLU A 177 16.16 21.33 -13.19
C GLU A 177 15.24 20.71 -12.13
N ILE A 178 15.09 19.38 -12.18
CA ILE A 178 14.32 18.61 -11.21
C ILE A 178 14.82 18.88 -9.79
N GLY A 179 16.14 19.00 -9.59
CA GLY A 179 16.74 19.22 -8.26
C GLY A 179 16.32 20.52 -7.58
N HIS A 180 15.81 21.49 -8.33
CA HIS A 180 15.31 22.77 -7.80
C HIS A 180 13.84 22.72 -7.40
N LEU A 181 13.16 21.62 -7.66
CA LEU A 181 11.75 21.46 -7.31
C LEU A 181 11.56 21.38 -5.80
N SER A 182 10.42 21.88 -5.35
CA SER A 182 9.89 21.57 -4.04
C SER A 182 9.21 20.20 -4.04
N ARG A 183 8.90 19.65 -2.86
CA ARG A 183 8.14 18.39 -2.82
C ARG A 183 6.77 18.54 -3.47
N ARG A 184 6.14 19.70 -3.34
CA ARG A 184 4.81 19.98 -3.91
C ARG A 184 4.87 20.04 -5.43
N GLU A 185 5.84 20.74 -5.98
CA GLU A 185 6.05 20.84 -7.43
C GLU A 185 6.40 19.49 -8.04
N ALA A 186 7.21 18.69 -7.34
CA ALA A 186 7.58 17.35 -7.76
C ALA A 186 6.40 16.38 -7.84
N SER A 187 5.51 16.42 -6.85
CA SER A 187 4.27 15.64 -6.89
C SER A 187 3.31 16.13 -7.98
N SER A 188 3.27 17.44 -8.23
CA SER A 188 2.47 18.05 -9.30
C SER A 188 2.90 17.56 -10.68
N ILE A 189 4.19 17.68 -11.01
CA ILE A 189 4.70 17.26 -12.32
C ILE A 189 4.61 15.74 -12.49
N LEU A 190 4.84 14.96 -11.43
CA LEU A 190 4.73 13.50 -11.48
C LEU A 190 3.29 13.04 -11.77
N SER A 191 2.29 13.74 -11.23
CA SER A 191 0.88 13.42 -11.45
C SER A 191 0.45 13.63 -12.90
N GLU A 192 1.05 14.61 -13.58
CA GLU A 192 0.77 14.88 -15.00
C GLU A 192 1.57 13.97 -15.94
N LEU A 193 2.85 13.77 -15.62
CA LEU A 193 3.69 12.78 -16.28
C LEU A 193 3.13 11.36 -16.14
N THR A 194 2.21 11.10 -15.21
CA THR A 194 1.46 9.83 -15.13
C THR A 194 0.02 9.95 -15.64
N GLY A 195 -0.59 11.15 -15.56
CA GLY A 195 -1.98 11.44 -15.89
C GLY A 195 -2.33 11.57 -17.38
N SER A 196 -1.38 11.78 -18.29
CA SER A 196 -1.70 11.94 -19.74
C SER A 196 -2.07 10.63 -20.49
N ASN A 197 -2.58 9.60 -19.82
CA ASN A 197 -3.12 8.39 -20.47
C ASN A 197 -4.61 8.54 -20.79
N GLY A 198 -4.96 9.51 -21.64
CA GLY A 198 -6.34 9.69 -22.07
C GLY A 198 -6.58 10.95 -22.90
N ALA A 199 -6.08 10.97 -24.14
CA ALA A 199 -6.69 11.66 -25.30
C ALA A 199 -5.81 11.42 -26.54
N GLY A 200 -6.36 10.74 -27.55
CA GLY A 200 -5.74 10.52 -28.86
C GLY A 200 -5.61 9.05 -29.21
#